data_AF-A0A2A5Y071-F1
#
_entry.id   AF-A0A2A5Y071-F1
#
_cell.length_a   1.000
_cell.length_b   1.000
_cell.length_c   1.000
_cell.angle_alpha   90.00
_cell.angle_beta   90.00
_cell.angle_gamma   90.00
#
_symmetry.space_group_name_H-M   'P 1'
#
loop_
_entity.id
_entity.type
_entity.pdbx_description
1 polymer ?
#
loop_
_entity_poly.entity_id
_entity_poly.type
_entity_poly.pdbx_seq_one_letter_code
_entity_poly.pdbx_strand_id
1 'polypeptide(L)'
;MIENNRNLVEGYIEYLFANKNLSKNTILSYKDDLKKFISFIEQNDLKKLENNIIQNYVKFLSKNFSPKSHSRKLSSLKAFFNYL
;
A
#
# COMPACT_ATOMS: atom_id res chain seq x y z
N MET A 1 5.73 14.81 -7.01
CA MET A 1 5.71 14.02 -5.75
C MET A 1 4.65 12.90 -5.77
N ILE A 2 3.37 13.16 -6.09
CA ILE A 2 2.33 12.09 -6.16
C ILE A 2 2.57 11.08 -7.30
N GLU A 3 2.99 11.57 -8.47
CA GLU A 3 3.20 10.73 -9.66
C GLU A 3 4.29 9.67 -9.42
N ASN A 4 5.34 10.02 -8.68
CA ASN A 4 6.41 9.10 -8.32
C ASN A 4 5.91 7.93 -7.45
N ASN A 5 5.06 8.23 -6.45
CA ASN A 5 4.48 7.20 -5.59
C ASN A 5 3.57 6.23 -6.36
N ARG A 6 2.81 6.74 -7.34
CA ARG A 6 1.96 5.91 -8.19
C ARG A 6 2.79 4.98 -9.07
N ASN A 7 3.90 5.47 -9.64
CA ASN A 7 4.80 4.65 -10.44
C ASN A 7 5.42 3.50 -9.63
N LEU A 8 5.80 3.75 -8.38
CA LEU A 8 6.29 2.70 -7.48
C LEU A 8 5.23 1.62 -7.23
N VAL A 9 3.96 2.01 -7.04
CA VAL A 9 2.86 1.05 -6.88
C VAL A 9 2.64 0.24 -8.16
N GLU A 10 2.60 0.88 -9.33
CA GLU A 10 2.41 0.14 -10.59
C GLU A 10 3.57 -0.84 -10.85
N GLY A 11 4.82 -0.44 -10.61
CA GLY A 11 5.98 -1.35 -10.71
C GLY A 11 5.88 -2.56 -9.77
N TYR A 12 5.37 -2.37 -8.55
CA TYR A 12 5.09 -3.49 -7.65
C TYR A 12 3.96 -4.40 -8.16
N ILE A 13 2.89 -3.83 -8.73
CA ILE A 13 1.79 -4.60 -9.30
C ILE A 13 2.26 -5.44 -10.50
N GLU A 14 3.11 -4.88 -11.36
CA GLU A 14 3.75 -5.62 -12.45
C GLU A 14 4.65 -6.74 -11.92
N TYR A 15 5.44 -6.48 -10.87
CA TYR A 15 6.23 -7.50 -10.19
C TYR A 15 5.37 -8.64 -9.67
N LEU A 16 4.24 -8.35 -8.99
CA LEU A 16 3.32 -9.38 -8.50
C LEU A 16 2.72 -10.20 -9.64
N PHE A 17 2.34 -9.55 -10.75
CA PHE A 17 1.79 -10.21 -11.92
C PHE A 17 2.79 -11.16 -12.57
N ALA A 18 4.05 -10.74 -12.73
CA ALA A 18 5.08 -11.51 -13.41
C ALA A 18 5.71 -12.63 -12.54
N ASN A 19 5.82 -12.43 -11.22
CA ASN A 19 6.71 -13.27 -10.38
C ASN A 19 5.99 -14.09 -9.30
N LYS A 20 4.72 -13.83 -8.98
CA LYS A 20 4.09 -14.39 -7.76
C LYS A 20 2.94 -15.37 -8.01
N ASN A 21 2.58 -15.67 -9.26
CA ASN A 21 1.43 -16.54 -9.61
C ASN A 21 0.15 -16.24 -8.79
N LEU A 22 -0.07 -14.96 -8.47
CA LEU A 22 -1.21 -14.56 -7.66
C LEU A 22 -2.46 -14.45 -8.54
N SER A 23 -3.61 -14.75 -7.94
CA SER A 23 -4.88 -14.51 -8.62
C SER A 23 -5.05 -13.02 -8.95
N LYS A 24 -5.76 -12.72 -10.04
CA LYS A 24 -6.10 -11.35 -10.43
C LYS A 24 -6.79 -10.58 -9.30
N ASN A 25 -7.66 -11.25 -8.55
CA ASN A 25 -8.38 -10.63 -7.41
C ASN A 25 -7.42 -10.28 -6.27
N THR A 26 -6.42 -11.12 -6.03
CA THR A 26 -5.37 -10.83 -5.05
C THR A 26 -4.59 -9.60 -5.48
N ILE A 27 -4.12 -9.54 -6.74
CA ILE A 27 -3.37 -8.39 -7.27
C ILE A 27 -4.19 -7.09 -7.19
N LEU A 28 -5.48 -7.13 -7.56
CA LEU A 28 -6.38 -5.99 -7.43
C LEU A 28 -6.55 -5.54 -5.98
N SER A 29 -6.62 -6.48 -5.04
CA SER A 29 -6.71 -6.16 -3.61
C SER A 29 -5.47 -5.42 -3.12
N TYR A 30 -4.26 -5.85 -3.53
CA TYR A 30 -3.01 -5.13 -3.25
C TYR A 30 -3.04 -3.73 -3.87
N LYS A 31 -3.43 -3.62 -5.14
CA LYS A 31 -3.50 -2.33 -5.86
C LYS A 31 -4.44 -1.34 -5.16
N ASP A 32 -5.62 -1.77 -4.75
CA ASP A 32 -6.59 -0.92 -4.08
C ASP A 32 -6.16 -0.49 -2.67
N ASP A 33 -5.50 -1.39 -1.93
CA ASP A 33 -4.97 -1.08 -0.61
C ASP A 33 -3.83 -0.05 -0.70
N LEU A 34 -2.91 -0.23 -1.64
CA LEU A 34 -1.79 0.69 -1.85
C LEU A 34 -2.25 2.04 -2.39
N LYS A 35 -3.20 2.07 -3.32
CA LYS A 35 -3.80 3.35 -3.78
C LYS A 35 -4.42 4.14 -2.62
N LYS A 36 -5.14 3.48 -1.71
CA LYS A 36 -5.70 4.13 -0.52
C LYS A 36 -4.60 4.69 0.38
N PHE A 37 -3.49 3.96 0.53
CA PHE A 37 -2.35 4.47 1.28
C PHE A 37 -1.68 5.68 0.61
N ILE A 38 -1.46 5.64 -0.71
CA ILE A 38 -0.90 6.79 -1.46
C ILE A 38 -1.81 8.01 -1.33
N SER A 39 -3.12 7.83 -1.40
CA SER A 39 -4.06 8.93 -1.16
C SER A 39 -3.98 9.45 0.28
N PHE A 40 -3.76 8.59 1.28
CA PHE A 40 -3.66 8.99 2.68
C PHE A 40 -2.41 9.83 2.99
N ILE A 41 -1.28 9.51 2.38
CA ILE A 41 -0.03 10.26 2.58
C ILE A 41 0.07 11.52 1.70
N GLU A 42 -0.93 11.76 0.85
CA GLU A 42 -1.03 12.91 -0.05
C GLU A 42 0.25 13.15 -0.88
N GLN A 43 0.91 14.29 -0.69
CA GLN A 43 2.12 14.68 -1.43
C GLN A 43 3.41 14.18 -0.79
N ASN A 44 3.37 13.49 0.35
CA ASN A 44 4.58 13.00 1.01
C ASN A 44 5.30 11.97 0.11
N ASP A 45 6.62 12.09 0.03
CA ASP A 45 7.46 11.14 -0.69
C ASP A 45 7.57 9.84 0.11
N LEU A 46 7.21 8.71 -0.51
CA LEU A 46 7.31 7.39 0.11
C LEU A 46 8.70 7.11 0.70
N LYS A 47 9.76 7.57 0.02
CA LYS A 47 11.15 7.32 0.43
C LYS A 47 11.61 8.16 1.62
N LYS A 48 10.83 9.18 1.99
CA LYS A 48 11.12 10.11 3.11
C LYS A 48 10.00 10.10 4.16
N LEU A 49 9.19 9.04 4.16
CA LEU A 49 8.10 8.90 5.11
C LEU A 49 8.63 8.81 6.54
N GLU A 50 8.15 9.73 7.37
CA GLU A 50 8.37 9.67 8.80
C GLU A 50 7.48 8.58 9.45
N ASN A 51 7.98 7.98 10.53
CA ASN A 51 7.28 6.92 11.25
C ASN A 51 5.91 7.36 11.81
N ASN A 52 5.75 8.64 12.15
CA ASN A 52 4.49 9.23 12.62
C ASN A 52 3.36 9.10 11.57
N ILE A 53 3.65 9.26 10.28
CA ILE A 53 2.67 9.16 9.20
C ILE A 53 2.18 7.72 9.06
N ILE A 54 3.09 6.74 9.16
CA ILE A 54 2.74 5.31 9.15
C ILE A 54 1.86 4.98 10.37
N GLN A 55 2.23 5.44 11.57
CA GLN A 55 1.42 5.24 12.78
C GLN A 55 0.03 5.89 12.65
N ASN A 56 -0.06 7.07 12.04
CA ASN A 56 -1.32 7.73 11.76
C ASN A 56 -2.18 6.92 10.78
N TYR A 57 -1.57 6.31 9.75
CA TYR A 57 -2.29 5.41 8.86
C TYR A 57 -2.81 4.17 9.58
N VAL A 58 -2.01 3.54 10.46
CA VAL A 58 -2.48 2.39 11.26
C VAL A 58 -3.67 2.78 12.14
N LYS A 59 -3.61 3.94 12.80
CA LYS A 59 -4.74 4.47 13.60
C LYS A 59 -5.96 4.79 12.74
N PHE A 60 -5.75 5.33 11.54
CA PHE A 60 -6.83 5.55 10.58
C PHE A 60 -7.49 4.22 10.19
N LEU A 61 -6.69 3.19 9.91
CA LEU A 61 -7.20 1.88 9.53
C LEU A 61 -8.02 1.24 10.66
N SER A 62 -7.60 1.35 11.92
CA SER A 62 -8.33 0.73 13.04
C SER A 62 -9.68 1.39 13.32
N LYS A 63 -9.82 2.69 13.02
CA LYS A 63 -11.07 3.43 13.20
C LYS A 63 -12.07 3.22 12.05
N ASN A 64 -11.59 2.99 10.84
CA ASN A 64 -12.42 3.04 9.63
C ASN A 64 -12.66 1.69 8.96
N PHE A 65 -11.97 0.63 9.39
CA PHE A 65 -12.08 -0.69 8.75
C PHE A 65 -12.23 -1.80 9.78
N SER A 66 -12.93 -2.87 9.39
CA SER A 66 -13.01 -4.09 10.20
C SER A 66 -11.62 -4.69 10.44
N PRO A 67 -11.42 -5.48 11.53
CA PRO A 67 -10.12 -6.09 11.84
C PRO A 67 -9.52 -6.90 10.67
N LYS A 68 -10.36 -7.61 9.92
CA LYS A 68 -9.95 -8.35 8.72
C LYS A 68 -9.41 -7.43 7.63
N SER A 69 -10.12 -6.34 7.34
CA SER A 69 -9.71 -5.36 6.32
C SER A 69 -8.48 -4.57 6.76
N HIS A 70 -8.39 -4.22 8.04
CA HIS A 70 -7.23 -3.59 8.66
C HIS A 70 -5.97 -4.46 8.48
N SER A 71 -6.04 -5.72 8.90
CA SER A 71 -4.92 -6.67 8.81
C SER A 71 -4.48 -6.91 7.36
N ARG A 72 -5.44 -7.05 6.43
CA ARG A 72 -5.14 -7.18 5.00
C ARG A 72 -4.40 -5.96 4.46
N LYS A 73 -4.85 -4.75 4.78
CA LYS A 73 -4.20 -3.50 4.34
C LYS A 73 -2.79 -3.35 4.87
N LEU A 74 -2.55 -3.70 6.14
CA LEU A 74 -1.21 -3.70 6.72
C LEU A 74 -0.30 -4.74 6.04
N SER A 75 -0.86 -5.90 5.69
CA SER A 75 -0.11 -6.93 4.97
C SER A 75 0.28 -6.48 3.56
N SER A 76 -0.65 -5.85 2.83
CA SER A 76 -0.38 -5.23 1.53
C SER A 76 0.72 -4.17 1.62
N LEU A 77 0.65 -3.32 2.65
CA LEU A 77 1.64 -2.26 2.89
C LEU A 77 3.03 -2.84 3.21
N LYS A 78 3.11 -3.80 4.12
CA LYS A 78 4.37 -4.45 4.50
C LYS A 78 5.06 -5.13 3.32
N ALA A 79 4.30 -5.88 2.52
CA ALA A 79 4.84 -6.57 1.36
C ALA A 79 5.32 -5.60 0.26
N PHE A 80 4.65 -4.45 0.11
CA PHE A 80 5.09 -3.38 -0.79
C PHE A 80 6.40 -2.74 -0.32
N PHE A 81 6.51 -2.37 0.96
CA PHE A 81 7.77 -1.82 1.50
C PHE A 81 8.94 -2.82 1.47
N ASN A 82 8.67 -4.13 1.52
CA ASN A 82 9.70 -5.15 1.33
C ASN A 82 10.16 -5.29 -0.13
N TYR A 83 9.36 -4.84 -1.09
CA TYR A 83 9.71 -4.85 -2.51
C TYR A 83 10.51 -3.62 -2.91
N LEU A 84 10.19 -2.46 -2.33
CA LEU A 84 10.91 -1.19 -2.55
C LEU A 84 12.33 -1.23 -1.99
#